data_AF-A0A843KVB2-F1
#
_entry.id   AF-A0A843KVB2-F1
#
_cell.length_a   1.000
_cell.length_b   1.000
_cell.length_c   1.000
_cell.angle_alpha   90.00
_cell.angle_beta   90.00
_cell.angle_gamma   90.00
#
_symmetry.space_group_name_H-M   'P 1'
#
loop_
_entity.id
_entity.type
_entity.pdbx_description
1 polymer ?
#
loop_
_entity_poly.entity_id
_entity_poly.type
_entity_poly.pdbx_seq_one_letter_code
_entity_poly.pdbx_strand_id
1 'polypeptide(L)'
;MLIIPLLLLVLGMVLAAGCTTPVTSSVDAGQNTSQTGHRIEVIHFHRTQQCYSCRMVGAFAEDTVNTFFADELASGKVVFGHINMELPENKEIVARYEPVAQSLWIGVYDENGFY
;
A
#
# COMPACT_ATOMS: atom_id res chain seq x y z
N MET A 1 -50.43 28.71 15.73
CA MET A 1 -50.82 27.29 15.69
C MET A 1 -50.37 26.63 14.37
N LEU A 2 -49.06 26.52 14.12
CA LEU A 2 -48.51 25.63 13.08
C LEU A 2 -47.02 25.31 13.32
N ILE A 3 -46.58 25.30 14.59
CA ILE A 3 -45.18 25.02 14.96
C ILE A 3 -45.08 23.84 15.95
N ILE A 4 -46.17 23.60 16.69
CA ILE A 4 -46.32 22.46 17.61
C ILE A 4 -46.46 21.10 16.88
N PRO A 5 -47.15 20.95 15.73
CA PRO A 5 -47.17 19.65 15.05
C PRO A 5 -45.85 19.33 14.34
N LEU A 6 -45.05 20.36 14.02
CA LEU A 6 -43.74 20.19 13.37
C LEU A 6 -42.69 19.67 14.37
N LEU A 7 -42.76 20.08 15.64
CA LEU A 7 -41.84 19.59 16.69
C LEU A 7 -42.17 18.15 17.14
N LEU A 8 -43.42 17.72 17.05
CA LEU A 8 -43.85 16.35 17.36
C LEU A 8 -43.51 15.32 16.26
N LEU A 9 -43.32 15.77 15.01
CA LEU A 9 -42.91 14.90 13.90
C LEU A 9 -41.43 14.50 13.98
N VAL A 10 -40.57 15.34 14.59
CA VAL A 10 -39.12 15.07 14.70
C VAL A 10 -38.81 14.12 15.87
N LEU A 11 -39.70 14.02 16.87
CA LEU A 11 -39.49 13.17 18.05
C LEU A 11 -39.94 11.70 17.85
N GLY A 12 -40.65 11.40 16.76
CA GLY A 12 -41.16 10.05 16.44
C GLY A 12 -40.17 9.09 15.77
N MET A 13 -38.97 9.55 15.41
CA MET A 13 -37.96 8.76 14.68
C MET A 13 -36.81 8.23 15.56
N VAL A 14 -36.97 8.22 16.89
CA VAL A 14 -35.88 7.86 17.82
C VAL A 14 -36.07 6.48 18.48
N LEU A 15 -37.11 5.72 18.16
CA LEU A 15 -37.38 4.43 18.84
C LEU A 15 -37.71 3.30 17.86
N ALA A 16 -36.72 2.89 17.08
CA ALA A 16 -36.65 1.56 16.49
C ALA A 16 -35.23 1.02 16.65
N ALA A 17 -34.90 0.58 17.88
CA ALA A 17 -33.71 -0.20 18.17
C ALA A 17 -33.87 -1.60 17.56
N GLY A 18 -33.23 -1.83 16.42
CA GLY A 18 -32.95 -3.17 15.89
C GLY A 18 -31.46 -3.45 16.05
N CYS A 19 -31.10 -4.37 16.95
CA CYS A 19 -29.76 -4.91 17.06
C CYS A 19 -29.46 -5.81 15.86
N THR A 20 -28.65 -5.34 14.92
CA THR A 20 -27.81 -6.19 14.09
C THR A 20 -26.37 -5.75 14.32
N THR A 21 -25.55 -6.65 14.85
CA THR A 21 -24.12 -6.46 15.05
C THR A 21 -23.48 -6.13 13.70
N PRO A 22 -22.88 -4.94 13.50
CA PRO A 22 -21.91 -4.79 12.43
C PRO A 22 -20.68 -5.60 12.85
N VAL A 23 -20.35 -6.61 12.04
CA VAL A 23 -19.06 -7.29 12.08
C VAL A 23 -17.99 -6.21 12.19
N THR A 24 -17.26 -6.23 13.30
CA THR A 24 -15.99 -5.53 13.43
C THR A 24 -15.08 -6.11 12.37
N SER A 25 -15.07 -5.51 11.18
CA SER A 25 -13.89 -5.53 10.34
C SER A 25 -12.86 -4.67 11.04
N SER A 26 -12.26 -5.23 12.08
CA SER A 26 -10.87 -4.96 12.36
C SER A 26 -10.15 -5.34 11.08
N VAL A 27 -9.93 -4.36 10.20
CA VAL A 27 -8.75 -4.42 9.33
C VAL A 27 -7.61 -4.35 10.31
N ASP A 28 -7.23 -5.55 10.72
CA ASP A 28 -5.99 -5.89 11.36
C ASP A 28 -4.88 -5.12 10.64
N ALA A 29 -4.38 -4.09 11.32
CA ALA A 29 -3.06 -3.53 11.07
C ALA A 29 -2.07 -4.66 11.37
N GLY A 30 -1.88 -5.55 10.40
CA GLY A 30 -1.21 -6.81 10.68
C GLY A 30 -1.44 -7.95 9.69
N GLN A 31 -1.99 -7.72 8.49
CA GLN A 31 -1.93 -8.76 7.45
C GLN A 31 -0.53 -8.79 6.81
N ASN A 32 0.49 -9.13 7.63
CA ASN A 32 1.54 -10.02 7.14
C ASN A 32 0.85 -11.37 6.94
N THR A 33 0.11 -11.51 5.83
CA THR A 33 -0.04 -12.82 5.21
C THR A 33 1.40 -13.22 4.91
N SER A 34 1.99 -13.96 5.82
CA SER A 34 3.16 -14.77 5.55
C SER A 34 2.70 -15.72 4.46
N GLN A 35 2.77 -15.26 3.20
CA GLN A 35 2.90 -16.15 2.07
C GLN A 35 4.16 -16.92 2.41
N THR A 36 3.98 -18.14 2.92
CA THR A 36 5.04 -19.09 3.14
C THR A 36 5.64 -19.37 1.76
N GLY A 37 6.64 -18.58 1.37
CA GLY A 37 7.18 -18.57 0.02
C GLY A 37 8.05 -17.34 -0.24
N HIS A 38 8.95 -17.48 -1.21
CA HIS A 38 9.84 -16.40 -1.61
C HIS A 38 9.03 -15.23 -2.20
N ARG A 39 9.28 -14.02 -1.72
CA ARG A 39 8.74 -12.77 -2.28
C ARG A 39 9.88 -11.90 -2.77
N ILE A 40 9.73 -11.36 -3.98
CA ILE A 40 10.69 -10.47 -4.61
C ILE A 40 10.13 -9.05 -4.58
N GLU A 41 10.93 -8.11 -4.09
CA GLU A 41 10.65 -6.69 -4.15
C GLU A 41 11.56 -6.03 -5.20
N VAL A 42 10.98 -5.39 -6.21
CA VAL A 42 11.70 -4.61 -7.21
C VAL A 42 11.43 -3.14 -6.95
N ILE A 43 12.42 -2.44 -6.41
CA ILE A 43 12.26 -1.09 -5.89
C ILE A 43 13.12 -0.11 -6.70
N HIS A 44 12.48 0.86 -7.33
CA HIS A 44 13.15 2.00 -7.96
C HIS A 44 13.21 3.15 -6.95
N PHE A 45 14.37 3.32 -6.32
CA PHE A 45 14.64 4.46 -5.45
C PHE A 45 14.98 5.69 -6.28
N HIS A 46 14.33 6.81 -5.98
CA HIS A 46 14.56 8.08 -6.63
C HIS A 46 14.52 9.25 -5.64
N ARG A 47 14.78 10.45 -6.14
CA ARG A 47 14.60 11.72 -5.40
C ARG A 47 13.45 12.50 -6.01
N THR A 48 13.06 13.60 -5.39
CA THR A 48 12.04 14.51 -5.92
C THR A 48 12.48 15.09 -7.27
N GLN A 49 13.75 15.49 -7.37
CA GLN A 49 14.36 15.93 -8.63
C GLN A 49 15.06 14.75 -9.32
N GLN A 50 14.72 14.50 -10.57
CA GLN A 50 15.22 13.34 -11.32
C GLN A 50 15.75 13.77 -12.68
N CYS A 51 16.87 13.17 -13.07
CA CYS A 51 17.39 13.29 -14.43
C CYS A 51 16.49 12.51 -15.41
N TYR A 52 16.53 12.83 -16.71
CA TYR A 52 15.69 12.14 -17.70
C TYR A 52 15.95 10.63 -17.73
N SER A 53 17.21 10.20 -17.80
CA SER A 53 17.57 8.78 -17.82
C SER A 53 17.18 8.06 -16.52
N CYS A 54 17.27 8.73 -15.38
CA CYS A 54 16.85 8.20 -14.08
C CYS A 54 15.35 7.84 -14.09
N ARG A 55 14.52 8.73 -14.65
CA ARG A 55 13.08 8.47 -14.83
C ARG A 55 12.84 7.31 -15.79
N MET A 56 13.61 7.22 -16.87
CA MET A 56 13.46 6.15 -17.86
C MET A 56 13.83 4.78 -17.28
N VAL A 57 14.82 4.68 -16.40
CA VAL A 57 15.13 3.42 -15.69
C VAL A 57 13.93 2.96 -14.88
N GLY A 58 13.28 3.86 -14.13
CA GLY A 58 12.06 3.55 -13.40
C GLY A 58 10.94 3.06 -14.32
N ALA A 59 10.64 3.81 -15.39
CA ALA A 59 9.58 3.47 -16.34
C ALA A 59 9.81 2.11 -17.02
N PHE A 60 11.03 1.84 -17.50
CA PHE A 60 11.33 0.56 -18.13
C PHE A 60 11.31 -0.61 -17.14
N ALA A 61 11.69 -0.39 -15.88
CA ALA A 61 11.56 -1.41 -14.85
C ALA A 61 10.08 -1.75 -14.58
N GLU A 62 9.23 -0.72 -14.46
CA GLU A 62 7.78 -0.89 -14.32
C GLU A 62 7.18 -1.63 -15.52
N ASP A 63 7.48 -1.19 -16.74
CA ASP A 63 7.01 -1.84 -17.97
C ASP A 63 7.45 -3.31 -18.04
N THR A 64 8.70 -3.61 -17.66
CA THR A 64 9.24 -4.97 -17.66
C THR A 64 8.48 -5.86 -16.68
N VAL A 65 8.30 -5.39 -15.44
CA VAL A 65 7.63 -6.16 -14.39
C VAL A 65 6.16 -6.38 -14.74
N ASN A 66 5.47 -5.35 -15.26
CA ASN A 66 4.08 -5.48 -15.72
C ASN A 66 3.92 -6.38 -16.94
N THR A 67 4.90 -6.42 -17.86
CA THR A 67 4.80 -7.19 -19.10
C THR A 67 5.14 -8.67 -18.89
N PHE A 68 6.20 -8.96 -18.14
CA PHE A 68 6.79 -10.30 -18.07
C PHE A 68 6.53 -11.03 -16.76
N PHE A 69 6.04 -10.33 -15.73
CA PHE A 69 5.80 -10.89 -14.39
C PHE A 69 4.39 -10.56 -13.88
N ALA A 70 3.41 -10.44 -14.80
CA ALA A 70 2.05 -10.06 -14.49
C ALA A 70 1.37 -11.03 -13.51
N ASP A 71 1.61 -12.34 -13.65
CA ASP A 71 1.03 -13.36 -12.78
C ASP A 71 1.68 -13.32 -11.38
N GLU A 72 2.98 -13.06 -11.29
CA GLU A 72 3.70 -12.89 -10.04
C GLU A 72 3.30 -11.61 -9.32
N LEU A 73 3.05 -10.52 -10.06
CA LEU A 73 2.46 -9.29 -9.52
C LEU A 73 1.04 -9.54 -8.98
N ALA A 74 0.19 -10.21 -9.77
CA ALA A 74 -1.18 -10.51 -9.39
C ALA A 74 -1.25 -11.43 -8.16
N SER A 75 -0.29 -12.35 -8.02
CA SER A 75 -0.19 -13.25 -6.87
C SER A 75 0.58 -12.66 -5.68
N GLY A 76 1.22 -11.50 -5.83
CA GLY A 76 2.01 -10.85 -4.79
C GLY A 76 3.42 -11.43 -4.57
N LYS A 77 3.83 -12.41 -5.40
CA LYS A 77 5.17 -13.00 -5.38
C LYS A 77 6.25 -12.02 -5.82
N VAL A 78 5.90 -11.13 -6.74
CA VAL A 78 6.70 -9.96 -7.09
C VAL A 78 5.90 -8.74 -6.67
N VAL A 79 6.55 -7.76 -6.08
CA VAL A 79 6.01 -6.41 -5.93
C VAL A 79 6.95 -5.40 -6.54
N PHE A 80 6.38 -4.36 -7.14
CA PHE A 80 7.13 -3.27 -7.73
C PHE A 80 6.78 -1.94 -7.05
N GLY A 81 7.75 -1.04 -6.90
CA GLY A 81 7.48 0.28 -6.34
C GLY A 81 8.50 1.35 -6.72
N HIS A 82 8.00 2.57 -6.93
CA HIS A 82 8.81 3.78 -6.99
C HIS A 82 8.86 4.44 -5.62
N ILE A 83 10.06 4.60 -5.06
CA ILE A 83 10.26 5.11 -3.71
C ILE A 83 11.07 6.41 -3.76
N ASN A 84 10.42 7.52 -3.42
CA ASN A 84 11.13 8.78 -3.20
C ASN A 84 11.82 8.74 -1.83
N MET A 85 13.15 8.68 -1.84
CA MET A 85 13.97 8.57 -0.63
C MET A 85 13.91 9.79 0.29
N GLU A 86 13.40 10.92 -0.22
CA GLU A 86 13.35 12.20 0.51
C GLU A 86 12.07 12.36 1.34
N LEU A 87 11.08 11.47 1.14
CA LEU A 87 9.79 11.54 1.82
C LEU A 87 9.83 10.81 3.17
N PRO A 88 9.29 11.42 4.25
CA PRO A 88 9.37 10.87 5.60
C PRO A 88 8.64 9.53 5.77
N GLU A 89 7.57 9.28 5.00
CA GLU A 89 6.84 8.01 4.99
C GLU A 89 7.68 6.84 4.48
N ASN A 90 8.74 7.10 3.69
CA ASN A 90 9.60 6.07 3.11
C ASN A 90 10.84 5.77 3.98
N LYS A 91 10.96 6.35 5.18
CA LYS A 91 12.15 6.20 6.02
C LYS A 91 12.51 4.75 6.35
N GLU A 92 11.51 3.90 6.63
CA GLU A 92 11.77 2.50 6.99
C GLU A 92 12.37 1.71 5.83
N ILE A 93 11.78 1.82 4.62
CA ILE A 93 12.29 1.13 3.44
C ILE A 93 13.65 1.69 2.99
N VAL A 94 13.87 2.99 3.12
CA VAL A 94 15.17 3.61 2.85
C VAL A 94 16.23 3.15 3.85
N ALA A 95 15.89 2.99 5.13
CA ALA A 95 16.80 2.45 6.14
C ALA A 95 17.11 0.96 5.91
N ARG A 96 16.17 0.19 5.36
CA ARG A 96 16.38 -1.23 5.05
C ARG A 96 17.33 -1.46 3.87
N TYR A 97 17.17 -0.69 2.80
CA TYR A 97 17.96 -0.85 1.58
C TYR A 97 19.22 0.04 1.54
N GLU A 98 19.29 1.07 2.38
CA GLU A 98 20.37 2.07 2.44
C GLU A 98 20.85 2.59 1.07
N PRO A 99 19.95 2.99 0.13
CA PRO A 99 20.35 3.42 -1.20
C PRO A 99 21.17 4.72 -1.14
N VAL A 100 22.37 4.69 -1.75
CA VAL A 100 23.27 5.86 -1.81
C VAL A 100 22.82 6.88 -2.88
N ALA A 101 22.15 6.41 -3.93
CA ALA A 101 21.73 7.22 -5.08
C ALA A 101 20.43 6.69 -5.72
N GLN A 102 19.91 7.41 -6.72
CA GLN A 102 18.78 6.93 -7.52
C GLN A 102 19.18 5.63 -8.23
N SER A 103 18.44 4.55 -7.99
CA SER A 103 18.88 3.19 -8.36
C SER A 103 17.71 2.20 -8.33
N LEU A 104 17.86 1.10 -9.06
CA LEU A 104 16.94 -0.04 -9.03
C LEU A 104 17.55 -1.13 -8.15
N TRP A 105 16.77 -1.60 -7.17
CA TRP A 105 17.16 -2.65 -6.23
C TRP A 105 16.19 -3.82 -6.33
N ILE A 106 16.72 -5.01 -6.04
CA ILE A 106 15.94 -6.23 -5.92
C ILE A 106 16.21 -6.78 -4.54
N GLY A 107 15.16 -6.92 -3.73
CA GLY A 107 15.21 -7.54 -2.42
C GLY A 107 14.45 -8.86 -2.41
N VAL A 108 14.92 -9.81 -1.61
CA VAL A 108 14.30 -11.14 -1.49
C VAL A 108 13.87 -11.37 -0.06
N TYR A 109 12.63 -11.81 0.13
CA TYR A 109 12.12 -12.29 1.41
C TYR A 109 11.91 -13.79 1.31
N ASP A 110 12.43 -14.51 2.29
CA ASP A 110 12.11 -15.91 2.49
C ASP A 110 11.88 -16.20 3.98
N GLU A 111 11.81 -17.48 4.34
CA GLU A 111 11.61 -17.94 5.72
C GLU A 111 12.71 -17.48 6.70
N ASN A 112 13.91 -17.18 6.20
CA ASN A 112 15.08 -16.78 6.97
C ASN A 112 15.25 -15.25 7.06
N GLY A 113 14.48 -14.48 6.29
CA GLY A 113 14.42 -13.02 6.40
C GLY A 113 14.59 -12.30 5.06
N PHE A 114 15.12 -11.08 5.13
CA PHE A 114 15.33 -10.17 4.00
C PHE A 114 16.80 -10.17 3.55
N TYR A 115 17.02 -10.21 2.24
CA TYR A 115 18.33 -10.24 1.58
C TYR A 115 18.41 -9.22 0.43
#